data_AF-A0A350M5P2-F1
#
_entry.id   AF-A0A350M5P2-F1
#
_cell.length_a   1.000
_cell.length_b   1.000
_cell.length_c   1.000
_cell.angle_alpha   90.00
_cell.angle_beta   90.00
_cell.angle_gamma   90.00
#
_symmetry.space_group_name_H-M   'P 1'
#
loop_
_entity.id
_entity.type
_entity.pdbx_description
1 polymer ?
#
loop_
_entity_poly.entity_id
_entity_poly.type
_entity_poly.pdbx_seq_one_letter_code
_entity_poly.pdbx_strand_id
1 'polypeptide(L)'
;MKGLLKTLNPEKIDSLLLNSAYSKLAFSQLKKAGFDLDKQLLSDELQTQCGHLGGAHGLLRMVDAMEKGKKSSVLVDYANGANVISFSVLASLDKSLPRELENRTEISGYQDYLKVRKQGAFEGETYEKLNLFSSEMMQEREKNQFVYLKGFECKKCKTVHFLKAARCNNCSGEMFYEKRLSRSGMVYSFTAEYYFPSSFPPINMIIVDLEGGGRLTLQQTDDMYQGKESKLHIGDSVKLVLRKMMENDGKPNYFWKCVKV
;
A
#
# COMPACT_ATOMS: atom_id res chain seq x y z
N MET A 1 -19.43 19.34 -5.76
CA MET A 1 -18.56 19.62 -6.93
C MET A 1 -18.65 21.08 -7.41
N LYS A 2 -19.79 21.62 -7.86
CA LYS A 2 -19.88 23.02 -8.36
C LYS A 2 -19.23 24.09 -7.45
N GLY A 3 -19.46 24.04 -6.14
CA GLY A 3 -18.83 24.99 -5.20
C GLY A 3 -17.31 24.83 -5.09
N LEU A 4 -16.81 23.60 -5.17
CA LEU A 4 -15.39 23.27 -5.09
C LEU A 4 -14.61 23.71 -6.33
N LEU A 5 -15.25 23.69 -7.51
CA LEU A 5 -14.60 24.07 -8.76
C LEU A 5 -14.48 25.60 -8.94
N LYS A 6 -15.31 26.40 -8.25
CA LYS A 6 -15.30 27.86 -8.38
C LYS A 6 -14.02 28.53 -7.84
N THR A 7 -13.28 27.84 -6.97
CA THR A 7 -12.02 28.36 -6.41
C THR A 7 -10.82 28.14 -7.33
N LEU A 8 -11.00 27.38 -8.40
CA LEU A 8 -9.94 27.06 -9.36
C LEU A 8 -9.96 28.03 -10.53
N ASN A 9 -8.78 28.29 -11.09
CA ASN A 9 -8.64 28.99 -12.37
C ASN A 9 -8.30 27.96 -13.47
N PRO A 10 -9.27 27.54 -14.30
CA PRO A 10 -9.08 26.52 -15.33
C PRO A 10 -7.95 26.84 -16.32
N GLU A 11 -7.72 28.12 -16.63
CA GLU A 11 -6.71 28.53 -17.62
C GLU A 11 -5.27 28.30 -17.14
N LYS A 12 -5.06 28.22 -15.82
CA LYS A 12 -3.75 27.97 -15.20
C LYS A 12 -3.48 26.48 -14.91
N ILE A 13 -4.39 25.61 -15.32
CA ILE A 13 -4.31 24.17 -15.07
C ILE A 13 -3.88 23.48 -16.36
N ASP A 14 -2.75 22.78 -16.32
CA ASP A 14 -2.20 22.08 -17.49
C ASP A 14 -2.97 20.79 -17.75
N SER A 15 -3.40 20.10 -16.69
CA SER A 15 -4.06 18.81 -16.83
C SER A 15 -5.15 18.54 -15.79
N LEU A 16 -6.18 17.84 -16.23
CA LEU A 16 -7.35 17.45 -15.47
C LEU A 16 -7.42 15.92 -15.41
N LEU A 17 -7.43 15.39 -14.19
CA LEU A 17 -7.56 13.98 -13.88
C LEU A 17 -8.96 13.74 -13.33
N LEU A 18 -9.68 12.75 -13.87
CA LEU A 18 -11.03 12.42 -13.44
C LEU A 18 -11.09 10.96 -12.98
N ASN A 19 -11.15 10.75 -11.67
CA ASN A 19 -11.35 9.42 -11.11
C ASN A 19 -12.85 9.19 -10.87
N SER A 20 -13.51 8.43 -11.75
CA SER A 20 -14.93 8.14 -11.61
C SER A 20 -15.39 7.02 -12.54
N ALA A 21 -16.18 6.08 -12.01
CA ALA A 21 -16.95 5.15 -12.84
C ALA A 21 -18.07 5.85 -13.64
N TYR A 22 -18.46 7.07 -13.23
CA TYR A 22 -19.51 7.89 -13.85
C TYR A 22 -18.95 9.17 -14.47
N SER A 23 -17.79 9.07 -15.13
CA SER A 23 -17.05 10.20 -15.71
C SER A 23 -17.90 11.14 -16.58
N LYS A 24 -18.82 10.58 -17.38
CA LYS A 24 -19.75 11.34 -18.23
C LYS A 24 -20.63 12.34 -17.48
N LEU A 25 -21.04 12.02 -16.23
CA LEU A 25 -21.86 12.91 -15.42
C LEU A 25 -21.07 14.15 -14.96
N ALA A 26 -19.77 13.99 -14.73
CA ALA A 26 -18.89 15.08 -14.30
C ALA A 26 -18.55 16.05 -15.45
N PHE A 27 -18.50 15.59 -16.71
CA PHE A 27 -18.12 16.42 -17.86
C PHE A 27 -18.95 17.69 -18.02
N SER A 28 -20.27 17.60 -17.83
CA SER A 28 -21.15 18.77 -17.92
C SER A 28 -20.82 19.85 -16.88
N GLN A 29 -20.37 19.45 -15.69
CA GLN A 29 -20.01 20.35 -14.60
C GLN A 29 -18.62 20.95 -14.82
N LEU A 30 -17.68 20.15 -15.35
CA LEU A 30 -16.33 20.60 -15.69
C LEU A 30 -16.34 21.62 -16.83
N LYS A 31 -17.09 21.38 -17.91
CA LYS A 31 -17.29 22.36 -19.00
C LYS A 31 -17.90 23.66 -18.48
N LYS A 32 -18.92 23.58 -17.62
CA LYS A 32 -19.54 24.76 -16.98
C LYS A 32 -18.58 25.51 -16.05
N ALA A 33 -17.58 24.82 -15.49
CA ALA A 33 -16.56 25.44 -14.67
C ALA A 33 -15.43 26.10 -15.50
N GLY A 34 -15.44 25.95 -16.83
CA GLY A 34 -14.48 26.58 -17.74
C GLY A 34 -13.31 25.68 -18.17
N PHE A 35 -13.34 24.38 -17.87
CA PHE A 35 -12.32 23.45 -18.35
C PHE A 35 -12.53 23.08 -19.82
N ASP A 36 -11.45 23.10 -20.60
CA ASP A 36 -11.40 22.59 -21.97
C ASP A 36 -11.06 21.09 -21.92
N LEU A 37 -12.11 20.26 -21.97
CA LEU A 37 -11.96 18.80 -21.84
C LEU A 37 -11.16 18.17 -22.98
N ASP A 38 -11.10 18.80 -24.15
CA ASP A 38 -10.39 18.21 -25.30
C ASP A 38 -8.87 18.40 -25.18
N LYS A 39 -8.43 19.44 -24.45
CA LYS A 39 -7.00 19.74 -24.22
C LYS A 39 -6.49 19.32 -22.85
N GLN A 40 -7.30 19.48 -21.81
CA GLN A 40 -6.84 19.33 -20.42
C GLN A 40 -7.10 17.95 -19.86
N LEU A 41 -8.13 17.23 -20.32
CA LEU A 41 -8.47 15.92 -19.76
C LEU A 41 -7.43 14.89 -20.17
N LEU A 42 -6.76 14.30 -19.19
CA LEU A 42 -5.85 13.18 -19.44
C LEU A 42 -6.63 11.86 -19.55
N SER A 43 -6.21 11.03 -20.49
CA SER A 43 -6.61 9.62 -20.61
C SER A 43 -6.23 8.83 -19.36
N ASP A 44 -6.98 7.77 -19.07
CA ASP A 44 -6.67 6.82 -18.00
C ASP A 44 -6.01 5.57 -18.60
N GLU A 45 -4.71 5.65 -18.84
CA GLU A 45 -3.91 4.53 -19.37
C GLU A 45 -3.67 3.43 -18.32
N LEU A 46 -3.74 3.78 -17.04
CA LEU A 46 -3.53 2.86 -15.92
C LEU A 46 -4.64 1.82 -15.85
N GLN A 47 -5.89 2.21 -16.14
CA GLN A 47 -7.02 1.29 -16.13
C GLN A 47 -6.82 0.10 -17.08
N THR A 48 -6.20 0.31 -18.24
CA THR A 48 -5.88 -0.77 -19.18
C THR A 48 -4.73 -1.69 -18.72
N GLN A 49 -3.82 -1.19 -17.89
CA GLN A 49 -2.63 -1.94 -17.46
C GLN A 49 -2.89 -2.75 -16.18
N CYS A 50 -3.57 -2.17 -15.20
CA CYS A 50 -3.77 -2.75 -13.86
C CYS A 50 -5.24 -2.79 -13.40
N GLY A 51 -6.18 -2.42 -14.26
CA GLY A 51 -7.59 -2.30 -13.89
C GLY A 51 -7.88 -1.06 -13.04
N HIS A 52 -9.11 -0.99 -12.50
CA HIS A 52 -9.51 0.12 -11.64
C HIS A 52 -9.23 -0.21 -10.16
N LEU A 53 -8.31 0.54 -9.55
CA LEU A 53 -7.80 0.28 -8.20
C LEU A 53 -8.64 0.92 -7.08
N GLY A 54 -9.88 1.29 -7.37
CA GLY A 54 -10.82 1.90 -6.44
C GLY A 54 -10.29 3.21 -5.86
N GLY A 55 -10.27 3.34 -4.53
CA GLY A 55 -9.87 4.57 -3.85
C GLY A 55 -8.41 5.00 -4.10
N ALA A 56 -7.53 4.05 -4.43
CA ALA A 56 -6.13 4.37 -4.76
C ALA A 56 -5.94 4.83 -6.21
N HIS A 57 -6.93 4.58 -7.08
CA HIS A 57 -6.80 4.82 -8.53
C HIS A 57 -6.56 6.30 -8.83
N GLY A 58 -7.33 7.21 -8.21
CA GLY A 58 -7.14 8.65 -8.36
C GLY A 58 -5.74 9.12 -7.95
N LEU A 59 -5.19 8.55 -6.87
CA LEU A 59 -3.83 8.89 -6.41
C LEU A 59 -2.75 8.40 -7.39
N LEU A 60 -2.93 7.21 -7.97
CA LEU A 60 -2.00 6.70 -8.99
C LEU A 60 -2.07 7.52 -10.28
N ARG A 61 -3.26 8.00 -10.65
CA ARG A 61 -3.41 8.97 -11.76
C ARG A 61 -2.67 10.28 -11.48
N MET A 62 -2.62 10.73 -10.22
CA MET A 62 -1.79 11.88 -9.86
C MET A 62 -0.31 11.59 -10.10
N VAL A 63 0.19 10.44 -9.65
CA VAL A 63 1.59 10.03 -9.86
C VAL A 63 1.93 9.96 -11.35
N ASP A 64 1.08 9.34 -12.17
CA ASP A 64 1.25 9.28 -13.63
C ASP A 64 1.34 10.69 -14.26
N ALA A 65 0.48 11.62 -13.84
CA ALA A 65 0.53 13.00 -14.31
C ALA A 65 1.82 13.74 -13.88
N MET A 66 2.31 13.46 -12.68
CA MET A 66 3.57 14.02 -12.18
C MET A 66 4.76 13.50 -13.00
N GLU A 67 4.80 12.20 -13.28
CA GLU A 67 5.86 11.57 -14.08
C GLU A 67 5.84 12.04 -15.54
N LYS A 68 4.65 12.32 -16.10
CA LYS A 68 4.49 12.94 -17.44
C LYS A 68 4.86 14.43 -17.46
N GLY A 69 5.37 15.00 -16.36
CA GLY A 69 5.89 16.37 -16.30
C GLY A 69 4.83 17.46 -16.31
N LYS A 70 3.58 17.14 -15.92
CA LYS A 70 2.52 18.15 -15.82
C LYS A 70 2.76 19.03 -14.60
N LYS A 71 2.89 20.35 -14.79
CA LYS A 71 3.31 21.27 -13.72
C LYS A 71 2.16 21.63 -12.80
N SER A 72 0.97 21.81 -13.36
CA SER A 72 -0.26 22.19 -12.64
C SER A 72 -1.39 21.24 -13.01
N SER A 73 -1.89 20.49 -12.04
CA SER A 73 -2.87 19.42 -12.28
C SER A 73 -3.98 19.42 -11.23
N VAL A 74 -5.18 19.02 -11.65
CA VAL A 74 -6.32 18.86 -10.74
C VAL A 74 -6.89 17.45 -10.85
N LEU A 75 -6.97 16.76 -9.71
CA LEU A 75 -7.73 15.53 -9.57
C LEU A 75 -9.15 15.84 -9.11
N VAL A 76 -10.12 15.39 -9.88
CA VAL A 76 -11.52 15.32 -9.50
C VAL A 76 -11.86 13.86 -9.25
N ASP A 77 -12.03 13.51 -7.99
CA ASP A 77 -12.48 12.19 -7.56
C ASP A 77 -13.99 12.26 -7.31
N TYR A 78 -14.74 11.60 -8.18
CA TYR A 78 -16.20 11.69 -8.24
C TYR A 78 -16.84 10.32 -8.14
N ALA A 79 -17.42 10.02 -6.98
CA ALA A 79 -18.12 8.78 -6.70
C ALA A 79 -19.31 9.06 -5.77
N ASN A 80 -19.36 8.47 -4.58
CA ASN A 80 -20.34 8.80 -3.54
C ASN A 80 -19.95 10.09 -2.79
N GLY A 81 -19.82 11.19 -3.54
CA GLY A 81 -19.21 12.44 -3.10
C GLY A 81 -18.33 13.05 -4.18
N ALA A 82 -17.74 14.20 -3.90
CA ALA A 82 -16.80 14.85 -4.81
C ALA A 82 -15.63 15.45 -4.02
N ASN A 83 -14.44 14.92 -4.26
CA ASN A 83 -13.19 15.49 -3.79
C ASN A 83 -12.48 16.16 -4.96
N VAL A 84 -11.91 17.34 -4.72
CA VAL A 84 -11.14 18.08 -5.72
C VAL A 84 -9.80 18.42 -5.09
N ILE A 85 -8.72 17.93 -5.71
CA ILE A 85 -7.36 18.09 -5.23
C ILE A 85 -6.56 18.76 -6.35
N SER A 86 -6.13 19.99 -6.10
CA SER A 86 -5.20 20.70 -6.98
C SER A 86 -3.78 20.57 -6.47
N PHE A 87 -2.83 20.31 -7.35
CA PHE A 87 -1.42 20.14 -6.99
C PHE A 87 -0.49 20.67 -8.08
N SER A 88 0.73 21.01 -7.66
CA SER A 88 1.79 21.41 -8.56
C SER A 88 3.07 20.64 -8.28
N VAL A 89 3.80 20.32 -9.34
CA VAL A 89 5.03 19.52 -9.27
C VAL A 89 6.23 20.46 -9.25
N LEU A 90 6.98 20.42 -8.15
CA LEU A 90 8.16 21.27 -7.95
C LEU A 90 9.45 20.63 -8.44
N ALA A 91 9.53 19.29 -8.42
CA ALA A 91 10.70 18.53 -8.80
C ALA A 91 10.31 17.21 -9.45
N SER A 92 11.20 16.69 -10.31
CA SER A 92 11.03 15.37 -10.91
C SER A 92 11.08 14.27 -9.85
N LEU A 93 10.40 13.17 -10.12
CA LEU A 93 10.38 11.98 -9.28
C LEU A 93 11.46 11.00 -9.72
N ASP A 94 12.20 10.44 -8.76
CA ASP A 94 13.24 9.42 -9.01
C ASP A 94 12.65 8.01 -9.23
N LYS A 95 11.38 7.80 -8.86
CA LYS A 95 10.68 6.52 -8.96
C LYS A 95 9.65 6.60 -10.07
N SER A 96 9.52 5.50 -10.80
CA SER A 96 8.62 5.38 -11.95
C SER A 96 7.52 4.36 -11.66
N LEU A 97 6.27 4.78 -11.78
CA LEU A 97 5.08 3.96 -11.65
C LEU A 97 5.09 2.78 -12.64
N PRO A 98 5.39 2.96 -13.95
CA PRO A 98 5.59 1.84 -14.88
C PRO A 98 6.48 0.72 -14.35
N ARG A 99 7.63 1.05 -13.76
CA ARG A 99 8.56 0.06 -13.19
C ARG A 99 7.97 -0.68 -11.99
N GLU A 100 7.17 -0.01 -11.17
CA GLU A 100 6.48 -0.67 -10.05
C GLU A 100 5.31 -1.55 -10.54
N LEU A 101 4.68 -1.20 -11.67
CA LEU A 101 3.61 -2.00 -12.30
C LEU A 101 4.13 -3.26 -13.01
N GLU A 102 5.38 -3.24 -13.47
CA GLU A 102 6.07 -4.45 -13.99
C GLU A 102 6.24 -5.52 -12.91
N ASN A 103 6.35 -5.11 -11.64
CA ASN A 103 6.45 -6.02 -10.49
C ASN A 103 5.07 -6.59 -10.10
N ARG A 104 4.47 -7.36 -11.01
CA ARG A 104 3.16 -8.00 -10.85
C ARG A 104 3.28 -9.52 -11.01
N THR A 105 2.45 -10.25 -10.28
CA THR A 105 2.30 -11.70 -10.46
C THR A 105 1.11 -11.98 -11.36
N GLU A 106 1.36 -12.60 -12.51
CA GLU A 106 0.29 -13.07 -13.39
C GLU A 106 -0.38 -14.30 -12.79
N ILE A 107 -1.72 -14.32 -12.80
CA ILE A 107 -2.50 -15.44 -12.28
C ILE A 107 -2.50 -16.56 -13.33
N SER A 108 -2.01 -17.74 -12.97
CA SER A 108 -1.80 -18.84 -13.92
C SER A 108 -3.08 -19.60 -14.27
N GLY A 109 -4.08 -19.60 -13.38
CA GLY A 109 -5.31 -20.38 -13.54
C GLY A 109 -6.58 -19.60 -13.24
N TYR A 110 -7.66 -19.91 -13.96
CA TYR A 110 -8.98 -19.31 -13.74
C TYR A 110 -9.53 -19.59 -12.32
N GLN A 111 -9.24 -20.76 -11.77
CA GLN A 111 -9.64 -21.11 -10.40
C GLN A 111 -8.94 -20.22 -9.35
N ASP A 112 -7.66 -19.90 -9.55
CA ASP A 112 -6.92 -19.00 -8.67
C ASP A 112 -7.44 -17.57 -8.78
N TYR A 113 -7.81 -17.14 -9.99
CA TYR A 113 -8.50 -15.87 -10.19
C TYR A 113 -9.80 -15.82 -9.40
N LEU A 114 -10.66 -16.85 -9.51
CA LEU A 114 -11.90 -16.94 -8.74
C LEU A 114 -11.66 -16.91 -7.22
N LYS A 115 -10.63 -17.62 -6.72
CA LYS A 115 -10.21 -17.58 -5.31
C LYS A 115 -9.82 -16.17 -4.87
N VAL A 116 -8.94 -15.49 -5.60
CA VAL A 116 -8.50 -14.11 -5.30
C VAL A 116 -9.67 -13.13 -5.32
N ARG A 117 -10.61 -13.32 -6.26
CA ARG A 117 -11.84 -12.51 -6.35
C ARG A 117 -12.88 -12.86 -5.29
N LYS A 118 -12.67 -13.92 -4.51
CA LYS A 118 -13.66 -14.48 -3.56
C LYS A 118 -15.00 -14.79 -4.25
N GLN A 119 -14.95 -15.23 -5.50
CA GLN A 119 -16.12 -15.57 -6.31
C GLN A 119 -16.10 -17.08 -6.58
N GLY A 120 -16.94 -17.85 -5.89
CA GLY A 120 -17.01 -19.31 -6.06
C GLY A 120 -17.52 -20.01 -4.81
N ALA A 121 -18.02 -21.23 -4.98
CA ALA A 121 -18.40 -22.11 -3.87
C ALA A 121 -17.15 -22.80 -3.31
N PHE A 122 -16.49 -22.16 -2.34
CA PHE A 122 -15.32 -22.71 -1.64
C PHE A 122 -15.74 -23.46 -0.37
N GLU A 123 -16.69 -24.39 -0.51
CA GLU A 123 -17.32 -25.13 0.59
C GLU A 123 -16.41 -26.15 1.27
N GLY A 124 -15.17 -26.31 0.79
CA GLY A 124 -14.17 -27.24 1.32
C GLY A 124 -13.35 -26.72 2.50
N GLU A 125 -13.52 -25.46 2.92
CA GLU A 125 -12.82 -24.93 4.09
C GLU A 125 -13.55 -25.35 5.37
N THR A 126 -13.01 -26.34 6.08
CA THR A 126 -13.50 -26.79 7.41
C THR A 126 -13.21 -25.77 8.52
N TYR A 127 -12.58 -24.64 8.20
CA TYR A 127 -12.23 -23.59 9.15
C TYR A 127 -13.29 -22.48 9.14
N GLU A 128 -13.97 -22.29 10.27
CA GLU A 128 -14.86 -21.15 10.44
C GLU A 128 -14.06 -19.84 10.45
N LYS A 129 -14.47 -18.89 9.61
CA LYS A 129 -13.90 -17.54 9.61
C LYS A 129 -14.21 -16.88 10.95
N LEU A 130 -13.22 -16.84 11.85
CA LEU A 130 -13.33 -16.09 13.08
C LEU A 130 -13.25 -14.60 12.77
N ASN A 131 -14.30 -13.86 13.09
CA ASN A 131 -14.26 -12.41 13.04
C ASN A 131 -13.37 -11.87 14.17
N LEU A 132 -12.11 -11.59 13.86
CA LEU A 132 -11.19 -10.95 14.78
C LEU A 132 -11.60 -9.47 14.92
N PHE A 133 -11.93 -9.03 16.13
CA PHE A 133 -12.24 -7.62 16.37
C PHE A 133 -10.98 -6.75 16.23
N SER A 134 -11.06 -5.69 15.43
CA SER A 134 -10.00 -4.68 15.27
C SER A 134 -10.44 -3.36 15.90
N SER A 135 -9.79 -2.94 16.99
CA SER A 135 -10.11 -1.66 17.63
C SER A 135 -9.51 -0.47 16.87
N GLU A 136 -10.37 0.43 16.40
CA GLU A 136 -9.96 1.68 15.74
C GLU A 136 -9.11 2.57 16.65
N MET A 137 -9.48 2.64 17.93
CA MET A 137 -8.74 3.43 18.92
C MET A 137 -7.34 2.87 19.18
N MET A 138 -7.17 1.54 19.11
CA MET A 138 -5.83 0.94 19.22
C MET A 138 -5.01 1.22 17.96
N GLN A 139 -5.58 1.02 16.77
CA GLN A 139 -4.90 1.32 15.51
C GLN A 139 -4.40 2.77 15.46
N GLU A 140 -5.23 3.73 15.86
CA GLU A 140 -4.86 5.14 15.87
C GLU A 140 -3.74 5.45 16.88
N ARG A 141 -3.76 4.83 18.08
CA ARG A 141 -2.70 4.99 19.08
C ARG A 141 -1.38 4.35 18.65
N GLU A 142 -1.45 3.24 17.93
CA GLU A 142 -0.28 2.40 17.60
C GLU A 142 0.21 2.60 16.16
N LYS A 143 -0.44 3.48 15.37
CA LYS A 143 -0.11 3.72 13.95
C LYS A 143 1.34 4.11 13.72
N ASN A 144 1.95 4.82 14.68
CA ASN A 144 3.37 5.16 14.62
C ASN A 144 4.24 3.92 14.48
N GLN A 145 3.94 2.88 15.25
CA GLN A 145 4.69 1.64 15.24
C GLN A 145 4.31 0.77 14.04
N PHE A 146 3.02 0.50 13.85
CA PHE A 146 2.56 -0.51 12.89
C PHE A 146 2.46 0.00 11.45
N VAL A 147 2.00 1.23 11.22
CA VAL A 147 1.83 1.79 9.87
C VAL A 147 3.03 2.63 9.48
N TYR A 148 3.51 3.48 10.38
CA TYR A 148 4.67 4.33 10.15
C TYR A 148 6.00 3.68 10.54
N LEU A 149 6.05 2.37 10.81
CA LEU A 149 7.29 1.61 11.00
C LEU A 149 8.31 2.34 11.90
N LYS A 150 7.83 2.82 13.04
CA LYS A 150 8.68 3.45 14.05
C LYS A 150 8.90 2.48 15.21
N GLY A 151 10.14 2.38 15.66
CA GLY A 151 10.52 1.64 16.86
C GLY A 151 11.11 2.56 17.91
N PHE A 152 11.88 1.97 18.81
CA PHE A 152 12.43 2.62 19.99
C PHE A 152 13.94 2.39 20.06
N GLU A 153 14.72 3.47 20.10
CA GLU A 153 16.18 3.41 20.30
C GLU A 153 16.50 3.75 21.75
N CYS A 154 17.25 2.89 22.45
CA CYS A 154 17.68 3.14 23.81
C CYS A 154 18.61 4.36 23.86
N LYS A 155 18.33 5.31 24.76
CA LYS A 155 19.15 6.52 24.91
C LYS A 155 20.60 6.21 25.32
N LYS A 156 20.79 5.16 26.13
CA LYS A 156 22.08 4.82 26.76
C LYS A 156 23.00 4.02 25.85
N CYS A 157 22.51 2.92 25.26
CA CYS A 157 23.33 1.98 24.49
C CYS A 157 22.96 1.86 23.01
N LYS A 158 22.00 2.65 22.52
CA LYS A 158 21.58 2.69 21.11
C LYS A 158 20.95 1.41 20.56
N THR A 159 20.70 0.39 21.39
CA THR A 159 19.94 -0.80 20.99
C THR A 159 18.54 -0.40 20.52
N VAL A 160 18.13 -0.94 19.38
CA VAL A 160 16.85 -0.63 18.72
C VAL A 160 15.87 -1.78 18.93
N HIS A 161 14.64 -1.43 19.31
CA HIS A 161 13.54 -2.36 19.52
C HIS A 161 12.36 -1.98 18.63
N PHE A 162 11.67 -2.97 18.06
CA PHE A 162 10.41 -2.72 17.36
C PHE A 162 9.25 -2.56 18.35
N LEU A 163 9.14 -3.51 19.29
CA LEU A 163 8.16 -3.43 20.37
C LEU A 163 8.70 -2.56 21.51
N LYS A 164 7.82 -1.75 22.11
CA LYS A 164 8.16 -0.95 23.28
C LYS A 164 8.53 -1.86 24.45
N ALA A 165 9.77 -1.74 24.93
CA ALA A 165 10.24 -2.41 26.12
C ALA A 165 10.20 -1.45 27.32
N ALA A 166 9.89 -1.96 28.52
CA ALA A 166 9.98 -1.16 29.74
C ALA A 166 11.44 -0.85 30.11
N ARG A 167 12.35 -1.79 29.84
CA ARG A 167 13.79 -1.66 30.03
C ARG A 167 14.53 -2.24 28.84
N CYS A 168 15.69 -1.66 28.52
CA CYS A 168 16.52 -2.16 27.45
C CYS A 168 17.14 -3.50 27.84
N ASN A 169 16.92 -4.56 27.04
CA ASN A 169 17.46 -5.88 27.33
C ASN A 169 19.00 -5.94 27.33
N ASN A 170 19.67 -4.95 26.73
CA ASN A 170 21.13 -4.90 26.65
C ASN A 170 21.78 -4.15 27.83
N CYS A 171 21.21 -3.02 28.26
CA CYS A 171 21.84 -2.15 29.28
C CYS A 171 20.95 -1.79 30.48
N SER A 172 19.73 -2.34 30.52
CA SER A 172 18.69 -2.07 31.53
C SER A 172 18.25 -0.61 31.65
N GLY A 173 18.58 0.24 30.68
CA GLY A 173 18.11 1.63 30.63
C GLY A 173 16.61 1.74 30.37
N GLU A 174 15.98 2.77 30.94
CA GLU A 174 14.52 2.95 30.94
C GLU A 174 14.04 3.97 29.89
N MET A 175 14.96 4.73 29.31
CA MET A 175 14.66 5.83 28.40
C MET A 175 14.92 5.45 26.95
N PHE A 176 13.98 5.81 26.07
CA PHE A 176 14.04 5.55 24.63
C PHE A 176 13.66 6.79 23.81
N TYR A 177 14.15 6.85 22.58
CA TYR A 177 13.68 7.78 21.54
C TYR A 177 12.89 7.01 20.48
N GLU A 178 11.87 7.64 19.91
CA GLU A 178 11.19 7.10 18.73
C GLU A 178 12.13 7.17 17.52
N LYS A 179 12.29 6.07 16.79
CA LYS A 179 13.18 5.96 15.63
C LYS A 179 12.43 5.37 14.45
N ARG A 180 12.50 6.01 13.27
CA ARG A 180 12.02 5.40 12.03
C ARG A 180 12.93 4.23 11.66
N LEU A 181 12.38 3.03 11.52
CA LEU A 181 13.18 1.85 11.17
C LEU A 181 13.39 1.76 9.66
N SER A 182 14.45 1.05 9.25
CA SER A 182 14.70 0.75 7.85
C SER A 182 13.59 -0.13 7.26
N ARG A 183 13.38 -0.01 5.95
CA ARG A 183 12.51 -0.89 5.18
C ARG A 183 13.30 -2.00 4.47
N SER A 184 14.58 -2.13 4.79
CA SER A 184 15.46 -3.17 4.26
C SER A 184 16.05 -3.96 5.41
N GLY A 185 16.32 -5.24 5.17
CA GLY A 185 16.89 -6.13 6.17
C GLY A 185 17.31 -7.46 5.59
N MET A 186 17.70 -8.36 6.49
CA MET A 186 18.18 -9.70 6.17
C MET A 186 17.34 -10.76 6.88
N VAL A 187 17.08 -11.88 6.20
CA VAL A 187 16.39 -13.02 6.80
C VAL A 187 17.28 -13.64 7.88
N TYR A 188 16.83 -13.57 9.13
CA TYR A 188 17.46 -14.24 10.26
C TYR A 188 17.03 -15.70 10.37
N SER A 189 15.73 -15.95 10.22
CA SER A 189 15.14 -17.30 10.23
C SER A 189 13.75 -17.25 9.59
N PHE A 190 13.24 -18.39 9.13
CA PHE A 190 11.88 -18.49 8.59
C PHE A 190 11.29 -19.87 8.81
N THR A 191 9.97 -19.97 8.73
CA THR A 191 9.23 -21.23 8.72
C THR A 191 8.09 -21.16 7.70
N ALA A 192 7.77 -22.30 7.09
CA ALA A 192 6.67 -22.43 6.13
C ALA A 192 5.51 -23.17 6.80
N GLU A 193 4.38 -22.48 6.94
CA GLU A 193 3.17 -23.01 7.58
C GLU A 193 2.17 -23.48 6.53
N TYR A 194 1.88 -24.78 6.51
CA TYR A 194 0.92 -25.40 5.59
C TYR A 194 -0.44 -25.65 6.23
N TYR A 195 -0.51 -25.68 7.56
CA TYR A 195 -1.74 -25.96 8.29
C TYR A 195 -2.66 -24.74 8.39
N PHE A 196 -2.08 -23.53 8.40
CA PHE A 196 -2.86 -22.31 8.53
C PHE A 196 -3.78 -22.11 7.31
N PRO A 197 -5.09 -21.85 7.53
CA PRO A 197 -6.06 -21.67 6.46
C PRO A 197 -5.66 -20.47 5.60
N SER A 198 -5.24 -20.75 4.37
CA SER A 198 -4.78 -19.74 3.42
C SER A 198 -5.18 -20.14 2.01
N SER A 199 -5.45 -19.15 1.17
CA SER A 199 -5.85 -19.40 -0.22
C SER A 199 -4.72 -20.04 -1.05
N PHE A 200 -3.47 -19.75 -0.67
CA PHE A 200 -2.26 -20.20 -1.34
C PHE A 200 -1.22 -20.62 -0.30
N PRO A 201 -1.27 -21.87 0.19
CA PRO A 201 -0.27 -22.38 1.13
C PRO A 201 1.08 -22.65 0.43
N PRO A 202 2.21 -22.58 1.16
CA PRO A 202 2.33 -22.25 2.57
C PRO A 202 2.34 -20.74 2.84
N ILE A 203 1.98 -20.35 4.07
CA ILE A 203 2.29 -19.02 4.59
C ILE A 203 3.69 -19.03 5.19
N ASN A 204 4.59 -18.26 4.59
CA ASN A 204 5.95 -18.12 5.10
C ASN A 204 6.01 -17.04 6.20
N MET A 205 6.39 -17.45 7.41
CA MET A 205 6.63 -16.57 8.57
C MET A 205 8.14 -16.37 8.72
N ILE A 206 8.57 -15.11 8.72
CA ILE A 206 9.98 -14.73 8.59
C ILE A 206 10.38 -13.81 9.72
N ILE A 207 11.54 -14.06 10.29
CA ILE A 207 12.21 -13.16 11.24
C ILE A 207 13.26 -12.39 10.44
N VAL A 208 13.14 -11.06 10.44
CA VAL A 208 14.03 -10.16 9.69
C VAL A 208 14.79 -9.26 10.65
N ASP A 209 16.10 -9.21 10.47
CA ASP A 209 16.97 -8.20 11.07
C ASP A 209 17.04 -6.97 10.16
N LEU A 210 16.58 -5.83 10.67
CA LEU A 210 16.56 -4.60 9.89
C LEU A 210 17.92 -3.91 9.89
N GLU A 211 18.23 -3.25 8.78
CA GLU A 211 19.35 -2.33 8.70
C GLU A 211 19.18 -1.19 9.73
N GLY A 212 20.25 -0.87 10.45
CA GLY A 212 20.20 0.14 11.53
C GLY A 212 19.55 -0.36 12.83
N GLY A 213 19.21 -1.64 12.90
CA GLY A 213 18.78 -2.34 14.11
C GLY A 213 17.27 -2.55 14.23
N GLY A 214 16.90 -3.52 15.06
CA GLY A 214 15.54 -3.99 15.24
C GLY A 214 15.29 -5.31 14.52
N ARG A 215 14.43 -6.14 15.12
CA ARG A 215 14.05 -7.45 14.59
C ARG A 215 12.52 -7.53 14.53
N LEU A 216 11.99 -7.94 13.38
CA LEU A 216 10.55 -8.06 13.16
C LEU A 216 10.19 -9.47 12.72
N THR A 217 9.02 -9.92 13.14
CA THR A 217 8.35 -11.10 12.58
C THR A 217 7.36 -10.63 11.52
N LEU A 218 7.51 -11.10 10.30
CA LEU A 218 6.77 -10.67 9.12
C LEU A 218 6.23 -11.89 8.37
N GLN A 219 5.15 -11.71 7.64
CA GLN A 219 4.75 -12.66 6.60
C GLN A 219 5.46 -12.32 5.29
N GLN A 220 5.79 -13.35 4.52
CA GLN A 220 6.13 -13.17 3.12
C GLN A 220 4.90 -12.69 2.33
N THR A 221 5.16 -12.01 1.22
CA THR A 221 4.16 -11.73 0.21
C THR A 221 4.79 -11.87 -1.18
N ASP A 222 3.99 -11.76 -2.23
CA ASP A 222 4.40 -11.95 -3.63
C ASP A 222 5.00 -13.34 -3.89
N ASP A 223 4.49 -14.35 -3.18
CA ASP A 223 4.94 -15.74 -3.20
C ASP A 223 3.81 -16.74 -3.52
N MET A 224 2.71 -16.24 -4.08
CA MET A 224 1.54 -17.04 -4.50
C MET A 224 1.94 -18.26 -5.36
N TYR A 225 2.90 -18.06 -6.27
CA TYR A 225 3.58 -19.14 -6.98
C TYR A 225 5.04 -19.12 -6.57
N GLN A 226 5.45 -20.07 -5.72
CA GLN A 226 6.83 -20.15 -5.27
C GLN A 226 7.75 -20.51 -6.44
N GLY A 227 8.72 -19.62 -6.69
CA GLY A 227 9.72 -19.76 -7.73
C GLY A 227 11.09 -19.33 -7.21
N LYS A 228 12.10 -19.29 -8.09
CA LYS A 228 13.46 -18.90 -7.72
C LYS A 228 13.52 -17.50 -7.10
N GLU A 229 12.70 -16.58 -7.58
CA GLU A 229 12.67 -15.18 -7.16
C GLU A 229 11.92 -14.96 -5.84
N SER A 230 10.95 -15.81 -5.51
CA SER A 230 10.19 -15.73 -4.25
C SER A 230 10.72 -16.67 -3.17
N LYS A 231 11.48 -17.72 -3.50
CA LYS A 231 12.02 -18.63 -2.49
C LYS A 231 13.11 -17.96 -1.63
N LEU A 232 12.83 -17.87 -0.33
CA LEU A 232 13.74 -17.30 0.66
C LEU A 232 14.67 -18.35 1.29
N HIS A 233 15.86 -17.88 1.66
CA HIS A 233 16.83 -18.58 2.48
C HIS A 233 17.33 -17.67 3.60
N ILE A 234 17.91 -18.25 4.65
CA ILE A 234 18.58 -17.48 5.71
C ILE A 234 19.73 -16.68 5.08
N GLY A 235 19.82 -15.40 5.44
CA GLY A 235 20.81 -14.48 4.88
C GLY A 235 20.35 -13.73 3.62
N ASP A 236 19.21 -14.08 3.02
CA ASP A 236 18.67 -13.34 1.88
C ASP A 236 18.32 -11.89 2.28
N SER A 237 18.55 -10.96 1.35
CA SER A 237 18.11 -9.57 1.51
C SER A 237 16.62 -9.45 1.23
N VAL A 238 15.92 -8.69 2.07
CA VAL A 238 14.48 -8.48 1.96
C VAL A 238 14.12 -7.01 2.10
N LYS A 239 13.01 -6.64 1.48
CA LYS A 239 12.39 -5.32 1.58
C LYS A 239 11.03 -5.43 2.21
N LEU A 240 10.74 -4.51 3.13
CA LEU A 240 9.46 -4.40 3.80
C LEU A 240 8.48 -3.65 2.90
N VAL A 241 7.30 -4.24 2.70
CA VAL A 241 6.21 -3.69 1.90
C VAL A 241 4.93 -3.64 2.74
N LEU A 242 4.21 -2.53 2.66
CA LEU A 242 2.96 -2.37 3.40
C LEU A 242 1.86 -3.16 2.66
N ARG A 243 1.19 -4.08 3.36
CA ARG A 243 0.13 -4.91 2.79
C ARG A 243 -1.07 -4.98 3.71
N LYS A 244 -2.22 -5.32 3.13
CA LYS A 244 -3.37 -5.77 3.90
C LYS A 244 -2.97 -7.06 4.63
N MET A 245 -3.01 -7.01 5.95
CA MET A 245 -2.67 -8.15 6.82
C MET A 245 -3.92 -8.99 7.12
N MET A 246 -5.01 -8.33 7.48
CA MET A 246 -6.29 -8.97 7.80
C MET A 246 -7.44 -8.20 7.19
N GLU A 247 -8.50 -8.92 6.81
CA GLU A 247 -9.74 -8.37 6.29
C GLU A 247 -10.87 -8.82 7.21
N ASN A 248 -11.11 -8.05 8.27
CA ASN A 248 -12.19 -8.31 9.22
C ASN A 248 -13.41 -7.50 8.74
N ASP A 249 -14.05 -8.00 7.67
CA ASP A 249 -15.29 -7.63 6.93
C ASP A 249 -15.98 -6.25 7.09
N GLY A 250 -15.24 -5.23 7.55
CA GLY A 250 -15.66 -3.83 7.60
C GLY A 250 -14.49 -2.86 7.44
N LYS A 251 -13.27 -3.23 7.88
CA LYS A 251 -12.05 -2.45 7.63
C LYS A 251 -10.81 -3.33 7.54
N PRO A 252 -9.99 -3.19 6.49
CA PRO A 252 -8.72 -3.89 6.40
C PRO A 252 -7.68 -3.33 7.38
N ASN A 253 -6.96 -4.21 8.06
CA ASN A 253 -5.77 -3.84 8.81
C ASN A 253 -4.55 -3.94 7.90
N TYR A 254 -3.69 -2.92 7.95
CA TYR A 254 -2.44 -2.88 7.21
C TYR A 254 -1.28 -3.10 8.15
N PHE A 255 -0.35 -3.95 7.72
CA PHE A 255 0.92 -4.15 8.40
C PHE A 255 2.02 -4.43 7.36
N TRP A 256 3.27 -4.36 7.81
CA TRP A 256 4.40 -4.66 6.96
C TRP A 256 4.50 -6.16 6.74
N LYS A 257 4.73 -6.54 5.49
CA LYS A 257 5.18 -7.86 5.03
C LYS A 257 6.55 -7.69 4.40
N CYS A 258 7.15 -8.77 3.94
CA CYS A 258 8.43 -8.70 3.23
C CYS A 258 8.40 -9.43 1.90
N VAL A 259 9.23 -8.92 0.97
CA VAL A 259 9.54 -9.53 -0.31
C VAL A 259 11.04 -9.73 -0.39
N LYS A 260 11.47 -10.77 -1.09
CA LYS A 260 12.87 -10.97 -1.47
C LYS A 260 13.29 -9.84 -2.42
N VAL A 261 14.54 -9.37 -2.27
CA VAL A 261 15.17 -8.38 -3.16
C VAL A 261 16.06 -9.10 -4.16
#